data_AF-A0A6N7ZYU4-F1
#
_entry.id   AF-A0A6N7ZYU4-F1
#
_cell.length_a   1.000
_cell.length_b   1.000
_cell.length_c   1.000
_cell.angle_alpha   90.00
_cell.angle_beta   90.00
_cell.angle_gamma   90.00
#
_symmetry.space_group_name_H-M   'P 1'
#
loop_
_entity.id
_entity.type
_entity.pdbx_description
1 polymer ?
#
loop_
_entity_poly.entity_id
_entity_poly.type
_entity_poly.pdbx_seq_one_letter_code
_entity_poly.pdbx_strand_id
1 'polypeptide(L)'
;MTALYDVREEPIRPGTETNVPRRYCSGKATVSDGNTYPIYYMLTEYGGFLGFGWNVEACINALDKWRINDGDCRGVKPYDTWRFN
;
A
#
# COMPACT_ATOMS: atom_id res chain seq x y z
N MET A 1 10.92 -0.81 -11.41
CA MET A 1 11.47 -1.29 -10.12
C MET A 1 12.42 -2.42 -10.42
N THR A 2 13.57 -2.45 -9.75
CA THR A 2 14.61 -3.46 -9.94
C THR A 2 14.72 -4.41 -8.74
N ALA A 3 14.42 -3.94 -7.53
CA ALA A 3 14.41 -4.77 -6.32
C ALA A 3 13.32 -4.35 -5.33
N LEU A 4 12.81 -5.31 -4.55
CA LEU A 4 11.93 -5.13 -3.40
C LEU A 4 12.46 -5.96 -2.23
N TYR A 5 12.61 -5.33 -1.07
CA TYR A 5 13.15 -5.99 0.12
C TYR A 5 12.65 -5.31 1.40
N ASP A 6 12.98 -5.90 2.56
CA ASP A 6 12.52 -5.45 3.88
C ASP A 6 10.99 -5.40 3.98
N VAL A 7 10.32 -6.35 3.34
CA VAL A 7 8.86 -6.42 3.27
C VAL A 7 8.30 -6.81 4.64
N ARG A 8 7.34 -6.03 5.12
CA ARG A 8 6.59 -6.31 6.35
C ARG A 8 5.10 -6.11 6.12
N GLU A 9 4.29 -6.94 6.76
CA GLU A 9 2.84 -6.76 6.82
C GLU A 9 2.52 -5.73 7.91
N GLU A 10 1.63 -4.78 7.59
CA GLU A 10 1.20 -3.72 8.49
C GLU A 10 -0.09 -4.12 9.21
N PRO A 11 -0.17 -3.93 10.54
CA PRO A 11 -1.35 -4.31 11.29
C PRO A 11 -2.55 -3.45 10.92
N ILE A 12 -3.71 -4.10 10.74
CA ILE A 12 -5.00 -3.43 10.65
C ILE A 12 -5.41 -2.97 12.04
N ARG A 13 -5.94 -1.76 12.15
CA ARG A 13 -6.43 -1.24 13.42
C ARG A 13 -7.84 -1.77 13.72
N PRO A 14 -8.15 -2.12 14.98
CA PRO A 14 -9.50 -2.48 15.37
C PRO A 14 -10.52 -1.40 15.00
N GLY A 15 -11.64 -1.80 14.40
CA GLY A 15 -12.71 -0.90 13.96
C GLY A 15 -12.48 -0.23 12.61
N THR A 16 -11.41 -0.59 11.90
CA THR A 16 -11.14 -0.14 10.52
C THR A 16 -11.27 -1.26 9.49
N GLU A 17 -11.71 -2.44 9.91
CA GLU A 17 -11.91 -3.58 9.04
C GLU A 17 -13.07 -3.33 8.06
N THR A 18 -12.96 -3.90 6.87
CA THR A 18 -14.00 -3.83 5.85
C THR A 18 -14.52 -5.21 5.48
N ASN A 19 -15.74 -5.29 4.93
CA ASN A 19 -16.34 -6.55 4.48
C ASN A 19 -15.54 -7.24 3.37
N VAL A 20 -14.74 -6.48 2.62
CA VAL A 20 -13.77 -7.02 1.67
C VAL A 20 -12.43 -7.16 2.39
N PRO A 21 -11.85 -8.37 2.45
CA PRO A 21 -10.55 -8.58 3.07
C PRO A 21 -9.44 -7.78 2.38
N ARG A 22 -8.67 -7.05 3.18
CA ARG A 22 -7.52 -6.27 2.73
C ARG A 22 -6.30 -6.63 3.55
N ARG A 23 -5.14 -6.69 2.90
CA ARG A 23 -3.82 -6.82 3.54
C ARG A 23 -2.96 -5.65 3.15
N TYR A 24 -2.26 -5.05 4.11
CA TYR A 24 -1.38 -3.92 3.89
C TYR A 24 0.06 -4.32 4.14
N CYS A 25 0.98 -3.86 3.29
CA CYS A 25 2.39 -4.14 3.41
C CYS A 25 3.23 -2.89 3.15
N SER A 26 4.40 -2.85 3.78
CA SER A 26 5.43 -1.84 3.54
C SER A 26 6.76 -2.51 3.19
N GLY A 27 7.66 -1.76 2.56
CA GLY A 27 9.00 -2.23 2.26
C GLY A 27 9.86 -1.15 1.61
N LYS A 28 10.96 -1.58 0.99
CA LYS A 28 11.88 -0.73 0.23
C LYS A 28 11.97 -1.19 -1.21
N ALA A 29 11.79 -0.25 -2.13
CA ALA A 29 11.89 -0.49 -3.57
C ALA A 29 13.07 0.27 -4.17
N THR A 30 13.96 -0.46 -4.85
CA THR A 30 14.97 0.15 -5.73
C THR A 30 14.36 0.33 -7.10
N VAL A 31 14.41 1.55 -7.64
CA VAL A 31 13.86 1.89 -8.96
C VAL A 31 14.97 1.97 -10.01
N SER A 32 14.60 2.20 -11.27
CA SER A 32 15.50 2.08 -12.43
C SER A 32 16.62 3.10 -12.45
N ASP A 33 16.50 4.22 -11.72
CA ASP A 33 17.56 5.21 -11.54
C ASP A 33 18.57 4.82 -10.44
N GLY A 34 18.40 3.65 -9.82
CA GLY A 34 19.24 3.14 -8.74
C GLY A 34 18.87 3.65 -7.35
N ASN A 35 17.97 4.64 -7.24
CA ASN A 35 17.52 5.15 -5.95
C ASN A 35 16.58 4.17 -5.25
N THR A 36 16.60 4.20 -3.92
CA THR A 36 15.72 3.39 -3.07
C THR A 36 14.74 4.28 -2.31
N TYR A 37 13.47 3.89 -2.35
CA TYR A 37 12.40 4.61 -1.66
C TYR A 37 11.49 3.67 -0.86
N PRO A 38 10.80 4.17 0.18
CA PRO A 38 9.72 3.44 0.82
C PRO A 38 8.60 3.15 -0.19
N ILE A 39 8.15 1.90 -0.21
CA ILE A 39 6.99 1.45 -0.96
C ILE A 39 5.93 0.92 0.01
N TYR A 40 4.68 1.24 -0.30
CA TYR A 40 3.49 0.74 0.39
C TYR A 40 2.59 0.09 -0.63
N TYR A 41 1.95 -1.02 -0.28
CA TYR A 41 1.00 -1.67 -1.16
C TYR A 41 -0.07 -2.39 -0.37
N MET A 42 -1.26 -2.48 -0.96
CA MET A 42 -2.37 -3.25 -0.42
C MET A 42 -2.79 -4.36 -1.38
N LEU A 43 -3.21 -5.48 -0.81
CA LEU A 43 -3.85 -6.57 -1.51
C LEU A 43 -5.33 -6.57 -1.14
N THR A 44 -6.20 -6.51 -2.14
CA THR A 44 -7.66 -6.58 -1.96
C THR A 44 -8.17 -7.90 -2.51
N GLU A 45 -8.76 -8.73 -1.65
CA GLU A 45 -9.40 -9.96 -2.08
C GLU A 45 -10.64 -9.64 -2.91
N TYR A 46 -10.89 -10.43 -3.97
CA TYR A 46 -11.95 -10.17 -4.95
C TYR A 46 -11.83 -8.83 -5.69
N GLY A 47 -10.68 -8.15 -5.63
CA GLY A 47 -10.44 -6.90 -6.35
C GLY A 47 -10.02 -7.09 -7.82
N GLY A 48 -9.77 -8.31 -8.26
CA GLY A 48 -9.31 -8.61 -9.61
C GLY A 48 -10.41 -8.51 -10.69
N PHE A 49 -10.09 -8.93 -11.91
CA PHE A 49 -11.01 -8.84 -13.05
C PHE A 49 -12.29 -9.63 -12.75
N LEU A 50 -13.46 -8.96 -12.85
CA LEU A 50 -14.78 -9.53 -12.54
C LEU A 50 -14.88 -10.17 -11.13
N GLY A 51 -14.10 -9.70 -10.17
CA GLY A 51 -14.08 -10.24 -8.81
C GLY A 51 -13.20 -11.48 -8.63
N PHE A 52 -12.47 -11.91 -9.66
CA PHE A 52 -11.59 -13.06 -9.57
C PHE A 52 -10.19 -12.69 -9.09
N GLY A 53 -9.75 -13.34 -8.01
CA GLY A 53 -8.40 -13.23 -7.49
C GLY A 53 -8.15 -11.95 -6.67
N TRP A 54 -6.89 -11.54 -6.64
CA TRP A 54 -6.42 -10.42 -5.81
C TRP A 54 -6.06 -9.23 -6.69
N ASN A 55 -6.40 -8.03 -6.23
CA ASN A 55 -5.85 -6.79 -6.77
C ASN A 55 -4.71 -6.28 -5.88
N VAL A 56 -3.64 -5.82 -6.52
CA VAL A 56 -2.51 -5.19 -5.84
C VAL A 56 -2.46 -3.72 -6.27
N GLU A 57 -2.55 -2.83 -5.29
CA GLU A 57 -2.36 -1.40 -5.49
C GLU A 57 -1.11 -0.96 -4.74
N ALA A 58 -0.19 -0.28 -5.44
CA ALA A 58 1.13 0.06 -4.90
C ALA A 58 1.45 1.55 -5.07
N CYS A 59 2.14 2.10 -4.08
CA CYS A 59 2.54 3.49 -4.01
C CYS A 59 3.98 3.61 -3.50
N ILE A 60 4.82 4.31 -4.25
CA ILE A 60 6.18 4.66 -3.81
C ILE A 60 6.15 6.12 -3.35
N ASN A 61 6.41 6.34 -2.05
CA ASN A 61 6.11 7.61 -1.37
C ASN A 61 6.73 8.85 -2.04
N ALA A 62 7.99 8.75 -2.45
CA ALA A 62 8.69 9.85 -3.10
C ALA A 62 8.39 10.00 -4.60
N LEU A 63 7.68 9.04 -5.20
CA LEU A 63 7.42 8.99 -6.64
C LEU A 63 5.95 9.18 -7.02
N ASP A 64 5.03 9.23 -6.05
CA ASP A 64 3.62 9.60 -6.27
C ASP A 64 3.44 11.12 -6.41
N LYS A 65 3.96 11.67 -7.52
CA LYS A 65 3.97 13.12 -7.79
C LYS A 65 2.57 13.74 -7.85
N TRP A 66 1.60 12.96 -8.31
CA TRP A 66 0.22 13.41 -8.51
C TRP A 66 -0.69 13.12 -7.31
N ARG A 67 -0.16 12.47 -6.26
CA ARG A 67 -0.91 12.06 -5.08
C ARG A 67 -2.14 11.23 -5.44
N ILE A 68 -2.00 10.29 -6.37
CA ILE A 68 -3.12 9.43 -6.76
C ILE A 68 -3.57 8.53 -5.62
N ASN A 69 -2.64 8.21 -4.71
CA ASN A 69 -2.88 7.45 -3.49
C ASN A 69 -2.90 8.35 -2.24
N ASP A 70 -3.31 9.61 -2.42
CA ASP A 70 -3.28 10.66 -1.39
C ASP A 70 -1.85 10.99 -0.88
N GLY A 71 -1.71 11.98 -0.01
CA GLY A 71 -0.41 12.38 0.54
C GLY A 71 0.21 11.29 1.42
N ASP A 72 1.49 10.96 1.18
CA ASP A 72 2.21 9.89 1.90
C ASP A 72 1.59 8.49 1.71
N CYS A 73 1.10 8.21 0.49
CA CYS A 73 0.54 6.89 0.12
C CYS A 73 -0.59 6.39 1.03
N ARG A 74 -1.36 7.30 1.64
CA ARG A 74 -2.40 6.92 2.61
C ARG A 74 -3.47 5.99 2.03
N GLY A 75 -3.78 6.10 0.74
CA GLY A 75 -4.78 5.25 0.07
C GLY A 75 -4.46 3.75 0.11
N VAL A 76 -3.18 3.40 0.22
CA VAL A 76 -2.70 2.00 0.24
C VAL A 76 -2.07 1.62 1.59
N LYS A 77 -2.31 2.41 2.64
CA LYS A 77 -1.90 2.11 4.01
C LYS A 77 -3.14 1.79 4.88
N PRO A 78 -2.97 1.11 6.03
CA PRO A 78 -4.05 0.99 7.00
C PRO A 78 -4.57 2.36 7.42
N TYR A 79 -5.88 2.50 7.62
CA TYR A 79 -6.46 3.72 8.16
C TYR A 79 -5.87 4.03 9.54
N ASP A 80 -5.43 5.28 9.73
CA ASP A 80 -4.90 5.77 10.99
C ASP A 80 -5.92 6.66 11.71
N THR A 81 -6.62 6.07 12.69
CA THR A 81 -7.64 6.77 13.49
C THR A 81 -7.05 7.79 14.46
N TRP A 82 -5.74 7.73 14.76
CA TRP A 82 -5.08 8.66 15.69
C TRP A 82 -4.81 10.05 15.10
N ARG A 83 -4.86 10.22 13.77
CA ARG A 83 -4.66 11.53 13.14
C ARG A 83 -5.86 12.49 13.30
N PHE A 84 -6.97 12.03 13.87
CA PHE A 84 -8.20 12.80 14.02
C PHE A 84 -8.64 13.01 15.48
N ASN A 85 -7.78 12.69 16.44
CA ASN A 85 -8.01 12.89 17.87
C ASN A 85 -6.96 13.84 18.47
#